data_AF-A0A832H341-F1
#
_entry.id   AF-A0A832H341-F1
#
_cell.length_a   1.000
_cell.length_b   1.000
_cell.length_c   1.000
_cell.angle_alpha   90.00
_cell.angle_beta   90.00
_cell.angle_gamma   90.00
#
_symmetry.space_group_name_H-M   'P 1'
#
loop_
_entity.id
_entity.type
_entity.pdbx_description
1 polymer ?
#
loop_
_entity_poly.entity_id
_entity_poly.type
_entity_poly.pdbx_seq_one_letter_code
_entity_poly.pdbx_strand_id
1 'polypeptide(L)'
;TVEDLYEIMVGISAHVKFGIAFCEASGSCLIRAAGNDPMLQVVAIQNAEEIAAGHSFIILLKEAYPINFLNAIKQCPEVCTIYCATANPVEVIVAETSQGRGILGVIDGFAPKGVESAEDLQARQELLRHIGYKL
;
A
#
# COMPACT_ATOMS: atom_id res chain seq x y z
N THR A 1 -9.95 -3.24 11.56
CA THR A 1 -8.97 -2.84 10.51
C THR A 1 -7.65 -3.56 10.63
N VAL A 2 -6.85 -3.38 11.70
CA VAL A 2 -5.50 -3.98 11.75
C VAL A 2 -5.53 -5.50 11.74
N GLU A 3 -6.40 -6.11 12.56
CA GLU A 3 -6.54 -7.58 12.60
C GLU A 3 -7.09 -8.11 11.26
N ASP A 4 -8.14 -7.50 10.71
CA ASP A 4 -8.72 -7.91 9.41
C ASP A 4 -7.69 -7.85 8.27
N LEU A 5 -6.91 -6.76 8.21
CA LEU A 5 -5.82 -6.62 7.23
C LEU A 5 -4.71 -7.65 7.46
N TYR A 6 -4.35 -7.93 8.71
CA TYR A 6 -3.37 -8.96 9.06
C TYR A 6 -3.85 -10.35 8.60
N GLU A 7 -5.11 -10.69 8.87
CA GLU A 7 -5.73 -11.95 8.45
C GLU A 7 -5.74 -12.11 6.93
N ILE A 8 -6.07 -11.05 6.19
CA ILE A 8 -5.99 -11.05 4.73
C ILE A 8 -4.56 -11.37 4.26
N MET A 9 -3.53 -10.77 4.87
CA MET A 9 -2.14 -11.00 4.46
C MET A 9 -1.73 -12.46 4.68
N VAL A 10 -1.94 -13.00 5.88
CA VAL A 10 -1.55 -14.39 6.20
C VAL A 10 -2.42 -15.44 5.50
N GLY A 11 -3.68 -15.11 5.21
CA GLY A 11 -4.62 -16.01 4.55
C GLY A 11 -4.34 -16.20 3.05
N ILE A 12 -3.75 -15.21 2.39
CA ILE A 12 -3.46 -15.25 0.94
C ILE A 12 -2.10 -15.88 0.64
N SER A 13 -1.08 -15.65 1.47
CA SER A 13 0.26 -16.18 1.24
C SER A 13 0.96 -16.53 2.55
N ALA A 14 1.50 -17.74 2.64
CA ALA A 14 2.34 -18.15 3.77
C ALA A 14 3.77 -17.58 3.70
N HIS A 15 4.19 -17.05 2.55
CA HIS A 15 5.55 -16.58 2.31
C HIS A 15 5.69 -15.06 2.43
N VAL A 16 4.59 -14.31 2.28
CA VAL A 16 4.65 -12.84 2.29
C VAL A 16 5.23 -12.32 3.60
N LYS A 17 6.10 -11.32 3.49
CA LYS A 17 6.58 -10.52 4.61
C LYS A 17 5.89 -9.18 4.59
N PHE A 18 5.35 -8.75 5.72
CA PHE A 18 4.58 -7.52 5.78
C PHE A 18 4.63 -6.82 7.13
N GLY A 19 4.39 -5.50 7.07
CA GLY A 19 4.12 -4.64 8.22
C GLY A 19 2.93 -3.74 7.92
N ILE A 20 2.04 -3.60 8.90
CA ILE A 20 0.81 -2.80 8.84
C ILE A 20 0.87 -1.75 9.95
N ALA A 21 0.49 -0.52 9.63
CA ALA A 21 0.20 0.53 10.59
C ALA A 21 -1.14 1.19 10.25
N PHE A 22 -1.92 1.52 11.28
CA PHE A 22 -3.23 2.18 11.16
C PHE A 22 -3.35 3.28 12.21
N CYS A 23 -3.71 4.49 11.78
CA CYS A 23 -3.88 5.64 12.66
C CYS A 23 -5.29 5.64 13.25
N GLU A 24 -5.44 5.19 14.49
CA GLU A 24 -6.69 5.38 15.25
C GLU A 24 -7.00 6.88 15.37
N ALA A 25 -8.19 7.33 14.95
CA ALA A 25 -8.51 8.76 14.87
C ALA A 25 -9.37 9.28 16.04
N SER A 26 -9.60 8.46 17.06
CA SER A 26 -10.38 8.84 18.25
C SER A 26 -9.93 8.04 19.47
N GLY A 27 -10.42 8.42 20.66
CA GLY A 27 -10.04 7.74 21.91
C GLY A 27 -8.56 7.97 22.24
N SER A 28 -7.77 6.90 22.28
CA SER A 28 -6.34 6.99 22.56
C SER A 28 -5.51 7.57 21.41
N CYS A 29 -6.06 7.61 20.19
CA CYS A 29 -5.40 8.12 18.99
C CYS A 29 -4.02 7.51 18.74
N LEU A 30 -3.89 6.19 18.91
CA LEU A 30 -2.62 5.47 18.76
C LEU A 30 -2.45 4.91 17.34
N ILE A 31 -1.21 4.83 16.88
CA ILE A 31 -0.87 4.00 15.73
C ILE A 31 -0.94 2.53 16.17
N ARG A 32 -1.89 1.80 15.61
CA ARG A 32 -2.06 0.36 15.79
C ARG A 32 -1.24 -0.34 14.72
N ALA A 33 -0.41 -1.31 15.09
CA ALA A 33 0.49 -1.98 14.17
C ALA A 33 0.49 -3.49 14.35
N ALA A 34 0.67 -4.22 13.24
CA ALA A 34 0.81 -5.66 13.21
C ALA A 34 1.64 -6.07 11.98
N GLY A 35 2.27 -7.24 12.02
CA GLY A 35 3.10 -7.71 10.92
C GLY A 35 3.85 -8.98 11.29
N ASN A 36 4.46 -9.61 10.29
CA ASN A 36 5.32 -10.78 10.48
C ASN A 36 6.80 -10.50 10.18
N ASP A 37 7.13 -9.25 9.83
CA ASP A 37 8.49 -8.75 9.65
C ASP A 37 8.67 -7.48 10.52
N PRO A 38 9.52 -7.53 11.57
CA PRO A 38 9.71 -6.39 12.46
C PRO A 38 10.21 -5.12 11.77
N MET A 39 11.06 -5.24 10.74
CA MET A 39 11.59 -4.09 10.03
C MET A 39 10.50 -3.41 9.21
N LEU A 40 9.67 -4.20 8.49
CA LEU A 40 8.54 -3.64 7.76
C LEU A 40 7.51 -3.00 8.70
N GLN A 41 7.30 -3.57 9.88
CA GLN A 41 6.39 -2.98 10.87
C GLN A 41 6.92 -1.63 11.38
N VAL A 42 8.22 -1.52 11.68
CA VAL A 42 8.83 -0.25 12.10
C VAL A 42 8.69 0.82 11.01
N VAL A 43 8.99 0.49 9.75
CA VAL A 43 8.88 1.45 8.65
C VAL A 43 7.41 1.84 8.38
N ALA A 44 6.47 0.91 8.52
CA ALA A 44 5.04 1.22 8.40
C ALA A 44 4.59 2.20 9.49
N ILE A 45 5.06 2.04 10.74
CA ILE A 45 4.77 2.96 11.84
C ILE A 45 5.38 4.34 11.54
N GLN A 46 6.65 4.41 11.15
CA GLN A 46 7.32 5.67 10.83
C GLN A 46 6.59 6.45 9.73
N ASN A 47 6.20 5.77 8.65
CA ASN A 47 5.44 6.42 7.59
C ASN A 47 4.06 6.89 8.08
N ALA A 48 3.42 6.15 8.99
CA ALA A 48 2.13 6.53 9.57
C ALA A 48 2.27 7.76 10.51
N GLU A 49 3.38 7.87 11.24
CA GLU A 49 3.74 9.04 12.05
C GLU A 49 3.97 10.28 11.18
N GLU A 50 4.67 10.13 10.05
CA GLU A 50 4.95 11.23 9.13
C GLU A 50 3.67 11.74 8.45
N ILE A 51 2.82 10.83 7.95
CA ILE A 51 1.53 11.19 7.34
C ILE A 51 0.58 11.78 8.41
N ALA A 52 0.52 11.16 9.59
CA ALA A 52 -0.26 11.60 10.75
C ALA A 52 -1.74 11.91 10.44
N ALA A 53 -2.32 11.24 9.44
CA ALA A 53 -3.72 11.39 9.07
C ALA A 53 -4.59 10.32 9.73
N GLY A 54 -5.64 10.73 10.43
CA GLY A 54 -6.57 9.83 11.11
C GLY A 54 -7.25 8.86 10.14
N HIS A 55 -7.42 7.61 10.57
CA HIS A 55 -7.99 6.50 9.80
C HIS A 55 -7.25 6.16 8.49
N SER A 56 -6.02 6.65 8.32
CA SER A 56 -5.12 6.15 7.29
C SER A 56 -4.49 4.84 7.73
N PHE A 57 -4.15 3.98 6.76
CA PHE A 57 -3.33 2.79 7.00
C PHE A 57 -2.24 2.66 5.94
N ILE A 58 -1.16 1.98 6.32
CA ILE A 58 -0.01 1.69 5.46
C ILE A 58 0.27 0.20 5.57
N ILE A 59 0.48 -0.45 4.42
CA ILE A 59 0.94 -1.83 4.33
C ILE A 59 2.23 -1.83 3.53
N LEU A 60 3.31 -2.34 4.13
CA LEU A 60 4.55 -2.63 3.42
C LEU A 60 4.61 -4.13 3.16
N LEU A 61 4.99 -4.50 1.93
CA LEU A 61 5.07 -5.88 1.47
C LEU A 61 6.50 -6.18 1.00
N LYS A 62 6.92 -7.42 1.23
CA LYS A 62 8.12 -8.03 0.67
C LYS A 62 7.82 -9.50 0.33
N GLU A 63 8.51 -10.03 -0.67
CA GLU A 63 8.29 -11.40 -1.19
C GLU A 63 6.87 -11.63 -1.75
N ALA A 64 6.15 -10.56 -2.09
CA ALA A 64 4.88 -10.62 -2.80
C ALA A 64 4.58 -9.29 -3.50
N TYR A 65 3.58 -9.28 -4.40
CA TYR A 65 3.15 -8.08 -5.12
C TYR A 65 1.76 -7.63 -4.66
N PRO A 66 1.45 -6.32 -4.72
CA PRO A 66 0.14 -5.82 -4.32
C PRO A 66 -1.04 -6.48 -5.04
N ILE A 67 -0.87 -6.86 -6.32
CA ILE A 67 -1.92 -7.54 -7.10
C ILE A 67 -2.39 -8.86 -6.48
N ASN A 68 -1.59 -9.47 -5.60
CA ASN A 68 -1.99 -10.69 -4.89
C ASN A 68 -3.05 -10.41 -3.80
N PHE A 69 -3.07 -9.21 -3.22
CA PHE A 69 -3.88 -8.87 -2.03
C PHE A 69 -4.95 -7.80 -2.29
N LEU A 70 -4.76 -6.95 -3.31
CA LEU A 70 -5.56 -5.75 -3.53
C LEU A 70 -7.08 -6.00 -3.54
N ASN A 71 -7.55 -7.11 -4.10
CA ASN A 71 -8.98 -7.40 -4.14
C ASN A 71 -9.55 -7.75 -2.76
N ALA A 72 -8.82 -8.50 -1.95
CA ALA A 72 -9.24 -8.83 -0.59
C ALA A 72 -9.20 -7.58 0.31
N ILE A 73 -8.16 -6.73 0.18
CA ILE A 73 -8.09 -5.45 0.89
C ILE A 73 -9.28 -4.56 0.53
N LYS A 74 -9.65 -4.46 -0.75
CA LYS A 74 -10.83 -3.69 -1.20
C LYS A 74 -12.16 -4.25 -0.68
N GLN A 75 -12.20 -5.54 -0.36
CA GLN A 75 -13.39 -6.22 0.16
C GLN A 75 -13.45 -6.23 1.69
N CYS A 76 -12.38 -5.82 2.37
CA CYS A 76 -12.35 -5.63 3.82
C CYS A 76 -13.39 -4.57 4.22
N PRO A 77 -14.37 -4.89 5.08
CA PRO A 77 -15.46 -3.98 5.43
C PRO A 77 -15.00 -2.62 6.00
N GLU A 78 -13.84 -2.59 6.64
CA GLU A 78 -13.24 -1.42 7.27
C GLU A 78 -12.48 -0.53 6.28
N VAL A 79 -12.20 -0.99 5.05
CA VAL A 79 -11.39 -0.26 4.06
C VAL A 79 -12.28 0.57 3.15
N CYS A 80 -12.20 1.90 3.29
CA CYS A 80 -12.96 2.82 2.44
C CYS A 80 -12.29 3.09 1.09
N THR A 81 -10.98 3.30 1.05
CA THR A 81 -10.26 3.73 -0.15
C THR A 81 -8.79 3.31 -0.07
N ILE A 82 -8.24 2.94 -1.23
CA ILE A 82 -6.80 2.71 -1.42
C ILE A 82 -6.26 3.84 -2.29
N TYR A 83 -5.37 4.67 -1.75
CA TYR A 83 -4.78 5.78 -2.49
C TYR A 83 -3.72 5.32 -3.51
N CYS A 84 -2.90 4.34 -3.15
CA CYS A 84 -1.78 3.88 -3.96
C CYS A 84 -1.39 2.44 -3.58
N ALA A 85 -0.80 1.70 -4.54
CA ALA A 85 -0.14 0.42 -4.32
C ALA A 85 1.02 0.29 -5.31
N THR A 86 2.23 0.64 -4.87
CA THR A 86 3.38 0.86 -5.76
C THR A 86 4.71 0.41 -5.14
N ALA A 87 5.71 0.27 -5.99
CA ALA A 87 7.13 0.16 -5.60
C ALA A 87 7.97 1.32 -6.16
N ASN A 88 7.33 2.28 -6.85
CA ASN A 88 7.99 3.51 -7.31
C ASN A 88 8.29 4.44 -6.11
N PRO A 89 9.17 5.44 -6.30
CA PRO A 89 9.18 6.61 -5.42
C PRO A 89 7.77 7.20 -5.31
N VAL A 90 7.33 7.48 -4.08
CA VAL A 90 5.98 7.95 -3.81
C VAL A 90 5.98 9.07 -2.78
N GLU A 91 5.15 10.09 -3.02
CA GLU A 91 4.87 11.19 -2.08
C GLU A 91 3.38 11.22 -1.74
N VAL A 92 3.05 11.59 -0.50
CA VAL A 92 1.67 11.74 -0.02
C VAL A 92 1.37 13.23 0.20
N ILE A 93 0.33 13.74 -0.43
CA ILE A 93 -0.10 15.13 -0.28
C ILE A 93 -1.03 15.20 0.93
N VAL A 94 -0.56 15.83 2.01
CA VAL A 94 -1.32 15.99 3.25
C VAL A 94 -1.78 17.43 3.41
N ALA A 95 -3.07 17.61 3.71
CA ALA A 95 -3.62 18.89 4.16
C ALA A 95 -3.77 18.88 5.67
N GLU A 96 -3.46 20.02 6.31
CA GLU A 96 -3.58 20.20 7.75
C GLU A 96 -4.53 21.36 8.07
N THR A 97 -5.38 21.15 9.09
CA THR A 97 -6.30 22.15 9.65
C THR A 97 -6.14 22.19 11.16
N SER A 98 -6.87 23.07 11.85
CA SER A 98 -6.91 23.09 13.31
C SER A 98 -7.44 21.79 13.95
N GLN A 99 -8.18 20.96 13.20
CA GLN A 99 -8.69 19.69 13.69
C GLN A 99 -7.68 18.54 13.54
N GLY A 100 -6.86 18.56 12.50
CA GLY A 100 -5.94 17.47 12.16
C GLY A 100 -5.58 17.42 10.68
N ARG A 101 -5.09 16.26 10.25
CA ARG A 101 -4.56 16.02 8.90
C ARG A 101 -5.43 15.06 8.08
N GLY A 102 -5.46 15.29 6.76
CA GLY A 102 -6.10 14.41 5.78
C GLY A 102 -5.28 14.26 4.52
N ILE A 103 -5.42 13.11 3.85
CA ILE A 103 -4.73 12.82 2.58
C ILE A 103 -5.57 13.39 1.41
N LEU A 104 -4.96 14.25 0.60
CA LEU A 104 -5.59 14.79 -0.61
C LEU A 104 -5.29 13.95 -1.86
N GLY A 105 -4.16 13.25 -1.87
CA GLY A 105 -3.73 12.45 -3.00
C GLY A 105 -2.30 11.93 -2.84
N VAL A 106 -1.81 11.27 -3.90
CA VAL A 106 -0.45 10.72 -3.98
C VAL A 106 0.21 11.13 -5.29
N ILE A 107 1.54 11.19 -5.28
CA ILE A 107 2.37 11.29 -6.47
C ILE A 107 3.11 9.96 -6.59
N ASP A 108 2.71 9.10 -7.54
CA ASP A 108 3.28 7.76 -7.75
C ASP A 108 4.20 7.77 -8.97
N GLY A 109 5.50 7.73 -8.73
CA GLY A 109 6.52 7.70 -9.77
C GLY A 109 6.66 9.01 -10.52
N PHE A 110 6.81 8.92 -11.85
CA PHE A 110 7.24 10.02 -12.70
C PHE A 110 6.24 10.28 -13.83
N ALA A 111 6.23 11.52 -14.35
CA ALA A 111 5.41 11.90 -15.49
C ALA A 111 5.77 11.10 -16.76
N PRO A 112 4.78 10.77 -17.62
CA PRO A 112 5.02 10.11 -18.91
C PRO A 112 6.00 10.91 -19.78
N LYS A 113 6.92 10.20 -20.45
CA LYS A 113 7.94 10.81 -21.34
C LYS A 113 7.60 10.70 -22.82
N GLY A 114 6.50 10.02 -23.16
CA GLY A 114 6.10 9.75 -24.54
C GLY A 114 4.99 8.69 -24.61
N VAL A 115 4.73 8.21 -25.83
CA VAL A 115 3.77 7.13 -26.12
C VAL A 115 4.56 5.92 -26.63
N GLU A 116 4.15 4.71 -26.23
CA GLU A 116 4.83 3.45 -26.61
C GLU A 116 4.91 3.26 -28.14
N SER A 117 6.05 2.75 -28.63
CA SER A 117 6.20 2.30 -30.01
C SER A 117 5.68 0.88 -30.22
N ALA A 118 5.73 0.36 -31.46
CA ALA A 118 5.39 -1.03 -31.74
C ALA A 118 6.39 -2.01 -31.07
N GLU A 119 7.66 -1.63 -30.99
CA GLU A 119 8.71 -2.39 -30.31
C GLU A 119 8.48 -2.42 -28.79
N ASP A 120 8.12 -1.27 -28.18
CA ASP A 120 7.78 -1.20 -26.76
C ASP A 120 6.56 -2.09 -26.42
N LEU A 121 5.54 -2.07 -27.29
CA LEU A 121 4.36 -2.91 -27.18
C LEU A 121 4.72 -4.40 -27.18
N GLN A 122 5.59 -4.84 -28.10
CA GLN A 122 6.05 -6.22 -28.16
C GLN A 122 6.83 -6.57 -26.88
N ALA A 123 7.75 -5.71 -26.45
CA ALA A 123 8.58 -5.95 -25.26
C ALA A 123 7.74 -6.14 -23.99
N ARG A 124 6.72 -5.29 -23.74
CA ARG A 124 5.87 -5.45 -22.55
C ARG A 124 4.99 -6.69 -22.61
N GLN A 125 4.57 -7.13 -23.80
CA GLN A 125 3.80 -8.36 -23.97
C GLN A 125 4.65 -9.62 -23.73
N GLU A 126 5.89 -9.61 -24.22
CA GLU A 126 6.86 -10.68 -23.97
C GLU A 126 7.21 -10.78 -22.50
N LEU A 127 7.44 -9.64 -21.83
CA LEU A 127 7.69 -9.61 -20.39
C LEU A 127 6.60 -10.34 -19.61
N LEU A 128 5.31 -10.00 -19.83
CA LEU A 128 4.18 -10.60 -19.11
C LEU A 128 4.09 -12.13 -19.28
N ARG A 129 4.49 -12.65 -20.45
CA ARG A 129 4.57 -14.10 -20.70
C ARG A 129 5.79 -14.72 -20.02
N HIS A 130 6.93 -14.04 -20.05
CA HIS A 130 8.15 -14.48 -19.40
C HIS A 130 7.98 -14.61 -17.87
N ILE A 131 7.29 -13.65 -17.25
CA ILE A 131 6.95 -13.72 -15.82
C ILE A 131 5.71 -14.57 -15.52
N GLY A 132 5.13 -15.25 -16.52
CA GLY A 132 4.07 -16.24 -16.34
C GLY A 132 2.67 -15.70 -16.04
N TYR A 133 2.43 -14.39 -16.16
CA TYR A 133 1.11 -13.80 -15.91
C TYR A 133 0.17 -13.86 -17.12
N LYS A 134 0.68 -14.15 -18.32
CA LYS A 134 -0.09 -14.29 -19.57
C LYS A 134 0.43 -15.47 -20.38
N LEU A 135 -0.45 -16.04 -21.21
CA LEU A 135 -0.16 -17.07 -22.21
C LEU A 135 0.11 -16.44 -23.58
#